data_AF-A0A1I6WGP0-F1
#
_entry.id   AF-A0A1I6WGP0-F1
#
_cell.length_a   1.000
_cell.length_b   1.000
_cell.length_c   1.000
_cell.angle_alpha   90.00
_cell.angle_beta   90.00
_cell.angle_gamma   90.00
#
_symmetry.space_group_name_H-M   'P 1'
#
loop_
_entity.id
_entity.type
_entity.pdbx_description
1 polymer ?
#
loop_
_entity_poly.entity_id
_entity_poly.type
_entity_poly.pdbx_seq_one_letter_code
_entity_poly.pdbx_strand_id
1 'polypeptide(L)' 'MGRPPVDTPKTLPVSFRLPPEVKAAAEKAAKDDTRSVSSFMEKLLTEYLKAKGYLR' A
#
# COMPACT_ATOMS: atom_id res chain seq x y z
N MET A 1 -31.23 7.55 -18.91
CA MET A 1 -30.66 6.24 -18.56
C MET A 1 -29.44 6.46 -17.68
N GLY A 2 -29.52 6.10 -16.40
CA GLY A 2 -28.42 6.26 -15.44
C GLY A 2 -27.27 5.32 -15.78
N ARG A 3 -26.04 5.84 -15.76
CA ARG A 3 -24.86 4.97 -15.74
C ARG A 3 -24.87 4.21 -14.40
N PRO A 4 -24.77 2.88 -14.37
CA PRO A 4 -24.55 2.19 -13.12
C PRO A 4 -23.18 2.62 -12.56
N PRO A 5 -23.07 2.98 -11.28
CA PRO A 5 -21.77 3.23 -10.66
C PRO A 5 -21.11 1.88 -10.38
N VAL A 6 -20.17 1.46 -11.22
CA VAL A 6 -19.41 0.22 -11.01
C VAL A 6 -17.92 0.47 -11.15
N ASP A 7 -17.35 1.22 -10.22
CA ASP A 7 -15.94 1.13 -9.92
C ASP A 7 -15.77 1.27 -8.41
N THR A 8 -16.16 0.23 -7.67
CA THR A 8 -15.52 0.01 -6.36
C THR A 8 -14.03 -0.12 -6.66
N PRO A 9 -13.19 0.82 -6.24
CA PRO A 9 -11.78 0.71 -6.53
C PRO A 9 -11.29 -0.58 -5.86
N LYS A 10 -10.66 -1.47 -6.65
CA LYS A 10 -10.09 -2.74 -6.16
C LYS A 10 -9.16 -2.52 -4.96
N THR A 11 -8.66 -1.30 -4.80
CA THR A 11 -7.83 -0.85 -3.69
C THR A 11 -8.37 0.46 -3.12
N LEU A 12 -8.61 0.50 -1.81
CA LEU A 12 -8.95 1.74 -1.12
C LEU A 12 -7.65 2.53 -0.87
N PRO A 13 -7.60 3.85 -1.17
CA PRO A 13 -6.41 4.65 -0.93
C PRO A 13 -6.18 4.76 0.58
N VAL A 14 -5.02 4.31 1.05
CA VAL A 14 -4.62 4.44 2.46
C VAL A 14 -3.67 5.62 2.60
N SER A 15 -4.08 6.62 3.38
CA SER A 15 -3.24 7.78 3.69
C SER A 15 -2.55 7.58 5.04
N PHE A 16 -1.25 7.29 5.01
CA PHE A 16 -0.43 7.18 6.21
C PHE A 16 0.32 8.49 6.47
N ARG A 17 0.27 8.96 7.72
CA ARG A 17 1.16 10.00 8.21
C ARG A 17 2.41 9.32 8.75
N LEU A 18 3.51 9.40 8.00
CA LEU A 18 4.79 8.87 8.41
C LEU A 18 5.77 10.02 8.68
N PRO A 19 6.71 9.85 9.63
CA PRO A 19 7.80 10.78 9.80
C PRO A 19 8.67 10.83 8.52
N PRO A 20 9.32 11.97 8.24
CA PRO A 20 10.05 12.20 6.99
C PRO A 20 11.20 11.21 6.78
N GLU A 21 11.85 10.77 7.86
CA GLU A 21 12.92 9.76 7.81
C GLU A 21 12.39 8.40 7.32
N VAL A 22 11.22 7.98 7.79
CA VAL A 22 10.59 6.73 7.37
C VAL A 22 10.12 6.81 5.92
N LYS A 23 9.57 7.96 5.50
CA LYS A 23 9.20 8.19 4.10
C LYS A 23 10.43 8.11 3.18
N ALA A 24 11.54 8.73 3.56
CA ALA A 24 12.78 8.69 2.78
C ALA A 24 13.37 7.27 2.69
N ALA A 25 13.33 6.51 3.79
CA ALA A 25 13.75 5.12 3.81
C ALA A 25 12.83 4.23 2.94
N ALA A 26 11.51 4.43 3.02
CA ALA A 26 10.54 3.71 2.19
C ALA A 26 10.68 4.05 0.71
N GLU A 27 10.94 5.31 0.36
CA GLU A 27 11.22 5.74 -1.01
C GLU A 27 12.51 5.13 -1.57
N LYS A 28 13.56 5.00 -0.75
CA LYS A 28 14.78 4.28 -1.13
C LYS A 28 14.53 2.79 -1.34
N ALA A 29 13.87 2.12 -0.39
CA ALA A 29 13.56 0.70 -0.48
C ALA A 29 12.64 0.38 -1.68
N ALA A 30 11.66 1.24 -1.94
CA ALA A 30 10.77 1.10 -3.10
C ALA A 30 11.52 1.27 -4.43
N LYS A 31 12.44 2.25 -4.51
CA LYS A 31 13.32 2.42 -5.68
C LYS A 31 14.20 1.18 -5.92
N ASP A 32 14.70 0.58 -4.85
CA ASP A 32 15.53 -0.63 -4.92
C ASP A 32 14.72 -1.85 -5.40
N ASP A 33 13.49 -2.01 -4.92
CA ASP A 33 12.56 -3.09 -5.33
C ASP A 33 11.97 -2.89 -6.74
N THR A 34 12.29 -1.77 -7.42
CA THR A 34 11.74 -1.37 -8.73
C THR A 34 10.22 -1.15 -8.75
N ARG A 35 9.61 -0.90 -7.59
CA ARG A 35 8.17 -0.74 -7.42
C ARG A 35 7.83 0.63 -6.83
N SER A 36 6.61 1.10 -7.08
CA SER A 36 6.11 2.29 -6.38
C SER A 36 6.05 2.05 -4.88
N VAL A 37 6.32 3.09 -4.08
CA VAL A 37 6.24 3.03 -2.60
C VAL A 37 4.94 2.40 -2.13
N SER A 38 3.82 2.72 -2.79
CA SER A 38 2.51 2.13 -2.51
C SER A 38 2.52 0.60 -2.63
N SER A 39 3.10 0.03 -3.69
CA SER A 39 3.13 -1.42 -3.92
C SER A 39 4.11 -2.14 -2.99
N PHE A 40 5.26 -1.51 -2.70
CA PHE A 40 6.20 -2.00 -1.69
C PHE A 40 5.53 -2.06 -0.32
N MET A 41 4.84 -0.99 0.07
CA MET A 41 4.16 -0.88 1.35
C MET A 41 2.95 -1.83 1.44
N GLU A 42 2.20 -2.00 0.37
CA GLU A 42 1.09 -2.96 0.29
C GLU A 42 1.59 -4.40 0.47
N LYS A 43 2.71 -4.77 -0.17
CA LYS A 43 3.33 -6.09 -0.01
C LYS A 43 3.85 -6.30 1.42
N LEU A 44 4.60 -5.35 1.96
CA LEU A 44 5.14 -5.39 3.33
C LEU A 44 4.01 -5.50 4.36
N LEU A 45 2.94 -4.70 4.18
CA LEU A 45 1.79 -4.70 5.07
C LEU A 45 1.03 -6.03 4.97
N THR A 46 0.83 -6.55 3.76
CA THR A 46 0.17 -7.85 3.55
C THR A 46 0.95 -8.99 4.19
N GLU A 47 2.28 -9.04 3.99
CA GLU A 47 3.14 -10.04 4.64
C GLU A 47 3.11 -9.92 6.15
N TYR A 48 3.20 -8.69 6.70
CA TYR A 48 3.14 -8.46 8.14
C TYR A 48 1.77 -8.86 8.73
N LEU A 49 0.67 -8.52 8.06
CA LEU A 49 -0.68 -8.88 8.48
C LEU A 49 -0.92 -10.39 8.41
N LYS A 50 -0.42 -11.07 7.36
CA LYS A 50 -0.45 -12.54 7.26
C LYS A 50 0.38 -13.20 8.35
N ALA A 51 1.61 -12.72 8.57
CA ALA A 51 2.52 -13.25 9.58
C ALA A 51 1.94 -13.11 11.00
N LYS A 52 1.22 -12.02 11.27
CA LYS A 52 0.51 -11.82 12.55
C LYS A 52 -0.88 -12.46 12.61
N GLY A 53 -1.36 -13.06 11.53
CA GLY A 53 -2.68 -13.70 11.49
C GLY A 53 -3.88 -12.74 11.42
N TYR A 54 -3.65 -11.46 11.12
CA TYR A 54 -4.71 -10.48 10.87
C TYR A 54 -5.36 -10.65 9.50
N LEU A 55 -4.64 -11.25 8.55
CA LEU A 55 -5.11 -11.50 7.20
C LEU A 55 -4.98 -13.00 6.90
N ARG A 56 -6.12 -13.64 6.67
CA ARG A 56 -6.25 -15.10 6.50
C ARG A 56 -6.33 -15.47 5.02
#